data_AF-A0A9D9K9F1-F1
#
_entry.id   AF-A0A9D9K9F1-F1
#
_cell.length_a   1.000
_cell.length_b   1.000
_cell.length_c   1.000
_cell.angle_alpha   90.00
_cell.angle_beta   90.00
_cell.angle_gamma   90.00
#
_symmetry.space_group_name_H-M   'P 1'
#
loop_
_entity.id
_entity.type
_entity.pdbx_description
1 polymer ?
#
loop_
_entity_poly.entity_id
_entity_poly.type
_entity_poly.pdbx_seq_one_letter_code
_entity_poly.pdbx_strand_id
1 'polypeptide(L)'
;MNASFPLRIAALSTLALSTLSVGTTFAPQPVEAAQFGQREVRQQNFVAVAAPVGETGRHQLLILEQVSSSRPCWAESGATPTVVDPLLLDFDFTGVCGRATDSNGFSIRAAGQDLGIQYSLRVVRRGNDIALLGVPFRPNQPTLELGRTQYTNDFVRLDLHPGWRFTKRTYQGRTLGHVYLTNDLTLSQLADRSTPVATNPTAPSSDDREIPTQPTEDRDWRDEIELTDAQAQEIATIRQRYLAENGRLQGQLETARRELQERTLGNASNRQVRRQRKVVENLREDISDLRFDSIMEIREVLSLEQRTAFAELMDLQERTVGADEFLTTMLR
;
A
#
# COMPACT_ATOMS: atom_id res chain seq x y z
N MET A 1 51.32 86.24 -35.25
CA MET A 1 51.21 85.82 -33.84
C MET A 1 51.37 84.30 -33.79
N ASN A 2 52.41 83.85 -33.09
CA ASN A 2 52.67 82.55 -32.43
C ASN A 2 52.36 81.20 -33.13
N ALA A 3 53.45 80.57 -33.59
CA ALA A 3 53.93 79.19 -33.45
C ALA A 3 53.04 78.06 -32.87
N SER A 4 53.11 76.86 -33.48
CA SER A 4 53.78 75.63 -32.95
C SER A 4 53.16 74.30 -33.46
N PHE A 5 54.01 73.40 -33.97
CA PHE A 5 53.84 71.92 -34.09
C PHE A 5 53.87 71.23 -32.67
N PRO A 6 53.79 69.88 -32.42
CA PRO A 6 53.96 68.69 -33.29
C PRO A 6 53.17 67.36 -32.96
N LEU A 7 53.39 66.34 -33.82
CA LEU A 7 53.57 64.86 -33.65
C LEU A 7 52.75 63.91 -32.72
N ARG A 8 52.41 62.75 -33.34
CA ARG A 8 52.37 61.30 -32.89
C ARG A 8 51.26 60.90 -31.89
N ILE A 9 50.66 59.69 -31.94
CA ILE A 9 51.23 58.36 -31.60
C ILE A 9 50.29 57.22 -32.08
N ALA A 10 50.89 56.07 -32.41
CA ALA A 10 50.26 54.78 -32.71
C ALA A 10 50.05 53.90 -31.46
N ALA A 11 49.26 52.82 -31.64
CA ALA A 11 49.21 51.55 -30.88
C ALA A 11 47.97 51.30 -29.98
N LEU A 12 47.33 50.14 -30.19
CA LEU A 12 47.44 48.97 -29.30
C LEU A 12 46.50 47.84 -29.78
N SER A 13 47.09 46.82 -30.39
CA SER A 13 46.50 45.53 -30.73
C SER A 13 46.47 44.62 -29.50
N THR A 14 45.27 44.26 -29.03
CA THR A 14 45.05 43.30 -27.93
C THR A 14 44.95 41.88 -28.49
N LEU A 15 45.88 41.02 -28.05
CA LEU A 15 45.84 39.56 -28.21
C LEU A 15 44.88 38.97 -27.16
N ALA A 16 43.81 38.29 -27.59
CA ALA A 16 42.99 37.46 -26.72
C ALA A 16 43.40 35.99 -26.89
N LEU A 17 44.04 35.42 -25.87
CA LEU A 17 44.41 34.00 -25.81
C LEU A 17 43.15 33.14 -25.68
N SER A 18 43.01 32.17 -26.60
CA SER A 18 41.98 31.14 -26.57
C SER A 18 42.50 29.93 -25.79
N THR A 19 42.01 29.70 -24.57
CA THR A 19 42.25 28.46 -23.81
C THR A 19 41.07 27.51 -23.99
N LEU A 20 41.28 26.43 -24.75
CA LEU A 20 40.36 25.29 -24.87
C LEU A 20 40.57 24.36 -23.67
N SER A 21 39.65 24.40 -22.70
CA SER A 21 39.57 23.42 -21.61
C SER A 21 38.54 22.35 -21.98
N VAL A 22 38.99 21.20 -22.50
CA VAL A 22 38.15 20.00 -22.62
C VAL A 22 38.07 19.36 -21.22
N GLY A 23 37.03 19.73 -20.48
CA GLY A 23 36.64 19.08 -19.24
C GLY A 23 35.26 18.46 -19.41
N THR A 24 35.18 17.23 -19.92
CA THR A 24 33.93 16.45 -19.88
C THR A 24 33.75 15.93 -18.46
N THR A 25 33.17 16.75 -17.59
CA THR A 25 32.57 16.29 -16.34
C THR A 25 31.33 15.47 -16.70
N PHE A 26 31.44 14.14 -16.62
CA PHE A 26 30.26 13.28 -16.54
C PHE A 26 29.60 13.54 -15.17
N ALA A 27 28.76 14.58 -15.10
CA ALA A 27 27.88 14.75 -13.97
C ALA A 27 26.88 13.58 -13.98
N PRO A 28 26.79 12.78 -12.91
CA PRO A 28 25.73 11.78 -12.80
C PRO A 28 24.40 12.53 -12.92
N GLN A 29 23.66 12.26 -13.99
CA GLN A 29 22.31 12.79 -14.13
C GLN A 29 21.50 12.24 -12.95
N PRO A 30 20.75 13.08 -12.22
CA PRO A 30 19.85 12.56 -11.21
C PRO A 30 18.91 11.57 -11.89
N VAL A 31 18.88 10.34 -11.39
CA VAL A 31 17.79 9.43 -11.69
C VAL A 31 16.58 10.04 -11.01
N GLU A 32 15.72 10.73 -11.76
CA GLU A 32 14.38 11.06 -11.27
C GLU A 32 13.70 9.72 -10.98
N ALA A 33 13.58 9.39 -9.69
CA ALA A 33 12.68 8.32 -9.27
C ALA A 33 11.33 8.60 -9.93
N ALA A 34 10.82 7.65 -10.70
CA ALA A 34 9.55 7.75 -11.40
C ALA A 34 8.46 8.29 -10.46
N GLN A 35 8.19 9.60 -10.52
CA GLN A 35 7.29 10.24 -9.57
C GLN A 35 5.87 9.99 -10.05
N PHE A 36 5.18 9.09 -9.35
CA PHE A 36 3.74 8.95 -9.54
C PHE A 36 3.04 10.22 -9.06
N GLY A 37 2.34 10.86 -10.00
CA GLY A 37 1.45 11.98 -9.70
C GLY A 37 0.06 11.49 -9.28
N GLN A 38 -0.84 12.46 -9.13
CA GLN A 38 -2.26 12.20 -8.94
C GLN A 38 -3.08 13.11 -9.86
N ARG A 39 -4.32 12.71 -10.13
CA ARG A 39 -5.33 13.54 -10.79
C ARG A 39 -6.62 13.50 -10.00
N GLU A 40 -7.21 14.67 -9.80
CA GLU A 40 -8.52 14.81 -9.19
C GLU A 40 -9.60 14.08 -10.00
N VAL A 41 -10.60 13.55 -9.30
CA VAL A 41 -11.73 12.84 -9.90
C VAL A 41 -13.06 13.36 -9.39
N ARG A 42 -14.12 13.05 -10.13
CA ARG A 42 -15.50 13.29 -9.70
C ARG A 42 -15.84 12.32 -8.58
N GLN A 43 -16.02 12.83 -7.36
CA GLN A 43 -16.20 11.99 -6.18
C GLN A 43 -17.45 11.12 -6.25
N GLN A 44 -18.53 11.61 -6.89
CA GLN A 44 -19.76 10.84 -7.10
C GLN A 44 -19.58 9.60 -8.00
N ASN A 45 -18.45 9.50 -8.72
CA ASN A 45 -18.13 8.32 -9.50
C ASN A 45 -17.40 7.26 -8.67
N PHE A 46 -17.18 7.47 -7.38
CA PHE A 46 -16.48 6.53 -6.52
C PHE A 46 -17.25 6.26 -5.24
N VAL A 47 -17.15 5.04 -4.75
CA VAL A 47 -17.67 4.65 -3.44
C VAL A 47 -16.67 3.74 -2.73
N ALA A 48 -16.38 4.05 -1.46
CA ALA A 48 -15.67 3.14 -0.56
C ALA A 48 -16.71 2.29 0.16
N VAL A 49 -16.54 0.98 0.10
CA VAL A 49 -17.49 0.00 0.60
C VAL A 49 -16.76 -0.89 1.60
N ALA A 50 -17.35 -1.05 2.78
CA ALA A 50 -17.03 -2.15 3.67
C ALA A 50 -17.75 -3.38 3.12
N ALA A 51 -17.03 -4.25 2.42
CA ALA A 51 -17.56 -5.48 1.86
C ALA A 51 -17.41 -6.63 2.88
N PRO A 52 -18.46 -7.38 3.22
CA PRO A 52 -18.37 -8.48 4.17
C PRO A 52 -17.45 -9.58 3.65
N VAL A 53 -16.75 -10.25 4.58
CA VAL A 53 -15.86 -11.39 4.29
C VAL A 53 -16.55 -12.66 4.78
N GLY A 54 -17.21 -13.37 3.86
CA GLY A 54 -18.04 -14.53 4.19
C GLY A 54 -19.05 -14.20 5.29
N GLU A 55 -19.25 -15.14 6.21
CA GLU A 55 -20.14 -14.97 7.37
C GLU A 55 -19.35 -14.61 8.66
N THR A 56 -18.17 -14.01 8.52
CA THR A 56 -17.26 -13.78 9.68
C THR A 56 -17.61 -12.54 10.51
N GLY A 57 -18.53 -11.69 10.02
CA GLY A 57 -18.79 -10.37 10.60
C GLY A 57 -17.66 -9.35 10.36
N ARG A 58 -16.58 -9.75 9.67
CA ARG A 58 -15.47 -8.89 9.27
C ARG A 58 -15.74 -8.30 7.89
N HIS A 59 -15.10 -7.16 7.61
CA HIS A 59 -15.22 -6.47 6.33
C HIS A 59 -13.84 -6.17 5.74
N GLN A 60 -13.78 -6.08 4.41
CA GLN A 60 -12.63 -5.61 3.65
C GLN A 60 -12.99 -4.34 2.87
N LEU A 61 -11.97 -3.55 2.51
CA LEU A 61 -12.19 -2.36 1.67
C LEU A 61 -12.41 -2.78 0.22
N LEU A 62 -13.52 -2.36 -0.34
CA LEU A 62 -13.83 -2.40 -1.76
C LEU A 62 -14.03 -0.96 -2.24
N ILE A 63 -13.31 -0.54 -3.27
CA ILE A 63 -13.59 0.72 -3.97
C ILE A 63 -14.16 0.41 -5.34
N LEU A 64 -15.34 0.96 -5.61
CA LEU A 64 -15.97 0.92 -6.93
C LEU A 64 -15.84 2.27 -7.62
N GLU A 65 -15.63 2.24 -8.94
CA GLU A 65 -15.53 3.41 -9.80
C GLU A 65 -16.54 3.30 -10.96
N GLN A 66 -17.32 4.35 -11.20
CA GLN A 66 -18.18 4.51 -12.37
C GLN A 66 -17.36 5.15 -13.50
N VAL A 67 -16.90 4.33 -14.44
CA VAL A 67 -16.07 4.77 -15.57
C VAL A 67 -16.93 5.30 -16.72
N SER A 68 -18.04 4.63 -17.02
CA SER A 68 -19.02 5.00 -18.04
C SER A 68 -20.43 4.96 -17.48
N SER A 69 -21.35 5.80 -17.96
CA SER A 69 -22.75 5.81 -17.51
C SER A 69 -23.66 4.83 -18.27
N SER A 70 -23.11 3.89 -19.05
CA SER A 70 -23.91 2.93 -19.82
C SER A 70 -24.70 1.97 -18.93
N ARG A 71 -24.15 1.58 -17.78
CA ARG A 71 -24.82 0.81 -16.72
C ARG A 71 -24.30 1.25 -15.35
N PRO A 72 -25.15 1.30 -14.31
CA PRO A 72 -24.70 1.60 -12.96
C PRO A 72 -23.81 0.47 -12.42
N CYS A 73 -22.72 0.84 -11.76
CA CYS A 73 -21.79 -0.12 -11.15
C CYS A 73 -22.21 -0.55 -9.74
N TRP A 74 -23.02 0.27 -9.09
CA TRP A 74 -23.67 -0.03 -7.81
C TRP A 74 -25.00 0.72 -7.69
N ALA A 75 -25.83 0.29 -6.74
CA ALA A 75 -26.97 1.05 -6.24
C ALA A 75 -26.82 1.29 -4.73
N GLU A 76 -27.48 2.32 -4.21
CA GLU A 76 -27.48 2.63 -2.78
C GLU A 76 -28.90 2.59 -2.23
N SER A 77 -29.04 2.09 -1.00
CA SER A 77 -30.32 2.08 -0.27
C SER A 77 -30.11 2.30 1.21
N GLY A 78 -31.15 2.73 1.91
CA GLY A 78 -31.04 3.13 3.31
C GLY A 78 -30.29 4.46 3.50
N ALA A 79 -30.15 4.88 4.75
CA ALA A 79 -29.49 6.13 5.10
C ALA A 79 -28.52 5.98 6.27
N THR A 80 -28.73 5.01 7.16
CA THR A 80 -27.87 4.80 8.34
C THR A 80 -27.94 3.33 8.80
N PRO A 81 -27.02 2.47 8.35
CA PRO A 81 -26.01 2.71 7.31
C PRO A 81 -26.62 2.80 5.89
N THR A 82 -25.85 3.36 4.95
CA THR A 82 -26.16 3.25 3.51
C THR A 82 -25.65 1.90 3.01
N VAL A 83 -26.56 1.03 2.58
CA VAL A 83 -26.25 -0.27 1.97
C VAL A 83 -25.94 -0.06 0.49
N VAL A 84 -24.90 -0.73 0.01
CA VAL A 84 -24.38 -0.64 -1.37
C VAL A 84 -24.57 -1.98 -2.05
N ASP A 85 -25.39 -2.01 -3.09
CA ASP A 85 -25.58 -3.20 -3.93
C ASP A 85 -24.58 -3.21 -5.10
N PRO A 86 -23.58 -4.13 -5.16
CA PRO A 86 -22.54 -4.15 -6.20
C PRO A 86 -23.03 -4.77 -7.53
N LEU A 87 -23.78 -3.99 -8.31
CA LEU A 87 -24.36 -4.41 -9.60
C LEU A 87 -23.35 -4.86 -10.67
N LEU A 88 -22.07 -4.51 -10.54
CA LEU A 88 -21.02 -4.90 -11.49
C LEU A 88 -20.82 -6.43 -11.64
N LEU A 89 -21.37 -7.23 -10.73
CA LEU A 89 -21.30 -8.69 -10.79
C LEU A 89 -22.29 -9.30 -11.80
N ASP A 90 -23.25 -8.51 -12.27
CA ASP A 90 -24.34 -8.98 -13.14
C ASP A 90 -24.06 -8.79 -14.65
N PHE A 91 -22.89 -8.25 -15.00
CA PHE A 91 -22.54 -7.97 -16.39
C PHE A 91 -21.03 -7.87 -16.63
N ASP A 92 -20.63 -7.85 -17.90
CA ASP A 92 -19.25 -7.52 -18.27
C ASP A 92 -18.98 -6.04 -17.98
N PHE A 93 -18.35 -5.80 -16.84
CA PHE A 93 -18.04 -4.46 -16.35
C PHE A 93 -16.85 -3.80 -17.06
N THR A 94 -16.21 -4.48 -18.02
CA THR A 94 -15.02 -3.97 -18.72
C THR A 94 -15.31 -2.62 -19.40
N GLY A 95 -14.56 -1.59 -19.02
CA GLY A 95 -14.74 -0.22 -19.54
C GLY A 95 -15.96 0.52 -18.98
N VAL A 96 -16.75 -0.11 -18.12
CA VAL A 96 -17.92 0.47 -17.46
C VAL A 96 -17.65 0.77 -15.99
N CYS A 97 -17.03 -0.18 -15.29
CA CYS A 97 -16.70 -0.07 -13.87
C CYS A 97 -15.21 -0.29 -13.62
N GLY A 98 -14.69 0.40 -12.60
CA GLY A 98 -13.43 0.07 -11.95
C GLY A 98 -13.71 -0.63 -10.62
N ARG A 99 -12.84 -1.56 -10.24
CA ARG A 99 -12.88 -2.26 -8.97
C ARG A 99 -11.48 -2.35 -8.37
N ALA A 100 -11.33 -1.93 -7.12
CA ALA A 100 -10.11 -2.09 -6.34
C ALA A 100 -10.42 -2.79 -5.01
N THR A 101 -9.73 -3.89 -4.73
CA THR A 101 -9.99 -4.80 -3.60
C THR A 101 -8.78 -4.98 -2.69
N ASP A 102 -7.62 -4.41 -3.05
CA ASP A 102 -6.39 -4.58 -2.30
C ASP A 102 -5.40 -3.41 -2.50
N SER A 103 -4.24 -3.53 -1.87
CA SER A 103 -3.16 -2.55 -1.91
C SER A 103 -2.54 -2.34 -3.29
N ASN A 104 -2.78 -3.21 -4.27
CA ASN A 104 -2.41 -2.93 -5.66
C ASN A 104 -3.40 -1.96 -6.32
N GLY A 105 -4.67 -2.01 -5.91
CA GLY A 105 -5.75 -1.17 -6.41
C GLY A 105 -5.88 0.17 -5.70
N PHE A 106 -5.48 0.27 -4.43
CA PHE A 106 -5.56 1.52 -3.65
C PHE A 106 -4.41 1.74 -2.66
N SER A 107 -4.16 3.01 -2.32
CA SER A 107 -3.27 3.39 -1.21
C SER A 107 -3.65 4.76 -0.63
N ILE A 108 -2.97 5.15 0.45
CA ILE A 108 -3.12 6.47 1.07
C ILE A 108 -2.15 7.44 0.40
N ARG A 109 -2.60 8.67 0.14
CA ARG A 109 -1.74 9.78 -0.30
C ARG A 109 -1.96 11.01 0.57
N ALA A 110 -0.93 11.46 1.28
CA ALA A 110 -1.02 12.59 2.21
C ALA A 110 0.00 13.67 1.81
N ALA A 111 -0.44 14.93 1.70
CA ALA A 111 0.39 16.08 1.28
C ALA A 111 1.26 15.78 0.05
N GLY A 112 0.70 15.09 -0.94
CA GLY A 112 1.40 14.71 -2.16
C GLY A 112 2.37 13.52 -2.06
N GLN A 113 2.53 12.89 -0.88
CA GLN A 113 3.33 11.69 -0.68
C GLN A 113 2.49 10.42 -0.76
N ASP A 114 2.89 9.46 -1.60
CA ASP A 114 2.29 8.11 -1.63
C ASP A 114 2.78 7.31 -0.42
N LEU A 115 1.82 6.79 0.36
CA LEU A 115 2.06 6.05 1.59
C LEU A 115 1.80 4.55 1.44
N GLY A 116 1.64 4.04 0.22
CA GLY A 116 1.33 2.61 -0.03
C GLY A 116 2.38 1.61 0.45
N ILE A 117 3.62 2.06 0.71
CA ILE A 117 4.69 1.25 1.31
C ILE A 117 4.88 1.51 2.81
N GLN A 118 4.07 2.40 3.39
CA GLN A 118 4.14 2.81 4.80
C GLN A 118 2.88 2.39 5.57
N TYR A 119 1.74 2.30 4.89
CA TYR A 119 0.43 2.01 5.48
C TYR A 119 -0.33 0.95 4.69
N SER A 120 -1.13 0.17 5.43
CA SER A 120 -2.21 -0.66 4.89
C SER A 120 -3.57 -0.02 5.19
N LEU A 121 -4.51 -0.11 4.25
CA LEU A 121 -5.90 0.26 4.49
C LEU A 121 -6.67 -0.94 5.04
N ARG A 122 -7.33 -0.77 6.18
CA ARG A 122 -8.06 -1.82 6.88
C ARG A 122 -9.44 -1.33 7.28
N VAL A 123 -10.44 -2.20 7.13
CA VAL A 123 -11.79 -1.94 7.61
C VAL A 123 -11.97 -2.70 8.92
N VAL A 124 -12.17 -1.97 10.01
CA VAL A 124 -12.16 -2.54 11.37
C VAL A 124 -13.47 -2.21 12.06
N ARG A 125 -14.13 -3.24 12.61
CA ARG A 125 -15.29 -3.06 13.47
C ARG A 125 -14.86 -2.46 14.81
N ARG A 126 -15.55 -1.40 15.26
CA ARG A 126 -15.34 -0.73 16.54
C ARG A 126 -16.71 -0.55 17.22
N GLY A 127 -17.07 -1.48 18.09
CA GLY A 127 -18.38 -1.51 18.72
C GLY A 127 -19.52 -1.65 17.68
N ASN A 128 -20.38 -0.63 17.62
CA ASN A 128 -21.51 -0.57 16.70
C ASN A 128 -21.17 0.13 15.37
N ASP A 129 -19.91 0.47 15.15
CA ASP A 129 -19.44 1.11 13.93
C ASP A 129 -18.39 0.27 13.20
N ILE A 130 -18.15 0.64 11.94
CA ILE A 130 -17.04 0.20 11.12
C ILE A 130 -16.20 1.43 10.79
N ALA A 131 -14.89 1.36 10.98
CA ALA A 131 -13.94 2.41 10.66
C ALA A 131 -12.99 1.97 9.53
N LEU A 132 -12.71 2.88 8.60
CA LEU A 132 -11.65 2.74 7.60
C LEU A 132 -10.36 3.34 8.14
N LEU A 133 -9.36 2.50 8.36
CA LEU A 133 -8.11 2.85 9.01
C LEU A 133 -6.92 2.70 8.08
N GLY A 134 -6.02 3.68 8.10
CA GLY A 134 -4.64 3.55 7.67
C GLY A 134 -3.81 3.01 8.84
N VAL A 135 -3.43 1.74 8.79
CA VAL A 135 -2.60 1.09 9.80
C VAL A 135 -1.15 1.04 9.30
N PRO A 136 -0.20 1.66 10.01
CA PRO A 136 1.18 1.72 9.57
C PRO A 136 1.87 0.35 9.67
N PHE A 137 2.83 0.10 8.78
CA PHE A 137 3.69 -1.08 8.86
C PHE A 137 4.76 -0.96 9.95
N ARG A 138 5.05 0.25 10.42
CA ARG A 138 6.01 0.53 11.49
C ARG A 138 5.28 1.05 12.74
N PRO A 139 5.68 0.63 13.95
CA PRO A 139 4.98 0.97 15.20
C PRO A 139 5.09 2.45 15.61
N ASN A 140 6.03 3.21 15.04
CA ASN A 140 6.29 4.61 15.39
C ASN A 140 5.51 5.63 14.55
N GLN A 141 4.48 5.18 13.83
CA GLN A 141 3.62 6.02 13.00
C GLN A 141 2.18 6.01 13.54
N PRO A 142 1.41 7.10 13.38
CA PRO A 142 0.03 7.16 13.88
C PRO A 142 -0.89 6.24 13.08
N THR A 143 -1.93 5.71 13.71
CA THR A 143 -3.06 5.12 12.95
C THR A 143 -3.96 6.25 12.46
N LEU A 144 -4.29 6.24 11.17
CA LEU A 144 -5.13 7.25 10.54
C LEU A 144 -6.56 6.72 10.41
N GLU A 145 -7.57 7.50 10.77
CA GLU A 145 -8.97 7.18 10.49
C GLU A 145 -9.47 8.02 9.32
N LEU A 146 -9.83 7.36 8.22
CA LEU A 146 -10.18 8.00 6.95
C LEU A 146 -11.68 8.10 6.74
N GLY A 147 -12.47 7.29 7.43
CA GLY A 147 -13.92 7.24 7.29
C GLY A 147 -14.56 6.25 8.24
N ARG A 148 -15.88 6.29 8.35
CA ARG A 148 -16.66 5.41 9.22
C ARG A 148 -18.08 5.21 8.71
N THR A 149 -18.76 4.21 9.25
CA THR A 149 -20.20 3.96 9.05
C THR A 149 -20.74 3.09 10.18
N GLN A 150 -22.06 2.94 10.29
CA GLN A 150 -22.64 2.01 11.26
C GLN A 150 -22.42 0.56 10.83
N TYR A 151 -22.20 -0.31 11.81
CA TYR A 151 -22.01 -1.73 11.57
C TYR A 151 -23.31 -2.40 11.10
N THR A 152 -23.20 -3.16 10.02
CA THR A 152 -24.10 -4.23 9.62
C THR A 152 -23.25 -5.29 8.93
N ASN A 153 -23.75 -6.52 8.82
CA ASN A 153 -23.05 -7.59 8.11
C ASN A 153 -23.48 -7.61 6.63
N ASP A 154 -23.27 -6.49 5.94
CA ASP A 154 -23.66 -6.27 4.54
C ASP A 154 -22.66 -5.32 3.87
N PHE A 155 -22.75 -5.18 2.55
CA PHE A 155 -21.99 -4.18 1.80
C PHE A 155 -22.48 -2.79 2.18
N VAL A 156 -21.68 -2.03 2.94
CA VAL A 156 -22.06 -0.68 3.36
C VAL A 156 -21.08 0.39 2.96
N ARG A 157 -21.61 1.55 2.62
CA ARG A 157 -20.80 2.72 2.27
C ARG A 157 -20.03 3.18 3.50
N LEU A 158 -18.72 3.36 3.31
CA LEU A 158 -17.84 4.04 4.24
C LEU A 158 -17.87 5.54 3.93
N ASP A 159 -18.39 6.34 4.85
CA ASP A 159 -18.40 7.79 4.70
C ASP A 159 -17.02 8.34 5.07
N LEU A 160 -16.31 8.90 4.08
CA LEU A 160 -14.98 9.47 4.29
C LEU A 160 -15.07 10.72 5.16
N HIS A 161 -14.14 10.84 6.11
CA HIS A 161 -14.01 12.01 6.96
C HIS A 161 -13.65 13.26 6.15
N PRO A 162 -14.02 14.47 6.62
CA PRO A 162 -13.69 15.71 5.94
C PRO A 162 -12.20 15.83 5.58
N GLY A 163 -11.92 16.22 4.34
CA GLY A 163 -10.57 16.35 3.79
C GLY A 163 -10.03 15.09 3.10
N TRP A 164 -10.64 13.92 3.35
CA TRP A 164 -10.35 12.71 2.58
C TRP A 164 -11.19 12.67 1.30
N ARG A 165 -10.55 12.35 0.18
CA ARG A 165 -11.20 12.24 -1.14
C ARG A 165 -10.50 11.22 -2.02
N PHE A 166 -11.17 10.73 -3.05
CA PHE A 166 -10.54 9.89 -4.07
C PHE A 166 -9.73 10.73 -5.05
N THR A 167 -8.55 10.24 -5.45
CA THR A 167 -7.83 10.69 -6.65
C THR A 167 -7.29 9.49 -7.40
N LYS A 168 -6.82 9.67 -8.64
CA LYS A 168 -6.24 8.58 -9.44
C LYS A 168 -4.76 8.79 -9.65
N ARG A 169 -3.98 7.72 -9.51
CA ARG A 169 -2.54 7.73 -9.80
C ARG A 169 -2.29 8.11 -11.25
N THR A 170 -1.31 8.97 -11.48
CA THR A 170 -0.84 9.32 -12.81
C THR A 170 0.63 8.99 -13.00
N TYR A 171 1.00 8.69 -14.24
CA TYR A 171 2.38 8.50 -14.65
C TYR A 171 2.55 9.11 -16.04
N GLN A 172 3.46 10.09 -16.17
CA GLN A 172 3.74 10.78 -17.43
C GLN A 172 2.47 11.31 -18.14
N GLY A 173 1.57 11.93 -17.35
CA GLY A 173 0.29 12.48 -17.84
C GLY A 173 -0.82 11.44 -18.11
N ARG A 174 -0.52 10.14 -18.07
CA ARG A 174 -1.52 9.07 -18.19
C ARG A 174 -2.13 8.76 -16.83
N THR A 175 -3.44 8.54 -16.80
CA THR A 175 -4.16 8.08 -15.60
C THR A 175 -4.15 6.56 -15.55
N LEU A 176 -3.77 6.01 -14.40
CA LEU A 176 -3.67 4.58 -14.15
C LEU A 176 -4.89 4.06 -13.39
N GLY A 177 -4.97 2.74 -13.18
CA GLY A 177 -6.06 2.10 -12.43
C GLY A 177 -6.06 2.39 -10.93
N HIS A 178 -4.89 2.67 -10.34
CA HIS A 178 -4.72 2.81 -8.89
C HIS A 178 -5.44 4.05 -8.33
N VAL A 179 -6.18 3.87 -7.23
CA VAL A 179 -6.95 4.90 -6.54
C VAL A 179 -6.21 5.33 -5.27
N TYR A 180 -6.09 6.63 -5.05
CA TYR A 180 -5.62 7.14 -3.77
C TYR A 180 -6.79 7.58 -2.91
N LEU A 181 -6.73 7.27 -1.62
CA LEU A 181 -7.44 8.04 -0.60
C LEU A 181 -6.52 9.19 -0.20
N THR A 182 -6.86 10.38 -0.66
CA THR A 182 -6.03 11.58 -0.62
C THR A 182 -6.46 12.52 0.47
N ASN A 183 -5.47 13.08 1.18
CA ASN A 183 -5.63 14.24 2.06
C ASN A 183 -4.50 15.25 1.80
N ASP A 184 -4.81 16.55 1.89
CA ASP A 184 -3.82 17.61 1.63
C ASP A 184 -2.94 17.91 2.86
N LEU A 185 -3.32 17.38 4.04
CA LEU A 185 -2.55 17.51 5.27
C LEU A 185 -1.34 16.56 5.28
N THR A 186 -0.28 16.98 5.96
CA THR A 186 0.89 16.14 6.21
C THR A 186 0.56 15.01 7.17
N LEU A 187 1.38 13.96 7.20
CA LEU A 187 1.25 12.88 8.17
C LEU A 187 1.25 13.38 9.63
N SER A 188 2.08 14.37 9.97
CA SER A 188 2.10 14.97 11.31
C SER A 188 0.78 15.67 11.65
N GLN A 189 0.24 16.46 10.73
CA GLN A 189 -1.04 17.14 10.91
C GLN A 189 -2.22 16.16 11.01
N LEU A 190 -2.16 15.04 10.29
CA LEU A 190 -3.12 13.96 10.41
C LEU A 190 -2.97 13.21 11.74
N ALA A 191 -1.74 13.09 12.26
CA ALA A 191 -1.47 12.54 13.59
C ALA A 191 -2.12 13.39 14.69
N ASP A 192 -1.99 14.71 14.61
CA ASP A 192 -2.55 15.62 15.63
C ASP A 192 -4.09 15.64 15.63
N ARG A 193 -4.71 15.30 14.49
CA ARG A 193 -6.17 15.22 14.32
C ARG A 193 -6.73 13.83 14.53
N SER A 194 -5.90 12.80 14.42
CA SER A 194 -6.31 11.47 14.83
C SER A 194 -6.38 11.49 16.34
N THR A 195 -7.52 11.07 16.89
CA THR A 195 -7.55 10.77 18.33
C THR A 195 -6.44 9.75 18.56
N PRO A 196 -5.45 10.04 19.43
CA PRO A 196 -4.55 8.99 19.85
C PRO A 196 -5.44 7.89 20.40
N VAL A 197 -5.42 6.73 19.74
CA VAL A 197 -5.88 5.51 20.39
C VAL A 197 -4.99 5.43 21.62
N ALA A 198 -5.58 5.68 22.78
CA ALA A 198 -4.88 5.64 24.04
C ALA A 198 -4.08 4.33 24.09
N THR A 199 -2.77 4.47 24.16
CA THR A 199 -1.91 3.44 24.71
C THR A 199 -2.45 3.11 26.10
N ASN A 200 -2.85 1.85 26.28
CA ASN A 200 -3.20 1.20 27.55
C ASN A 200 -4.42 1.78 28.31
N PRO A 201 -5.44 0.96 28.62
CA PRO A 201 -6.29 1.23 29.76
C PRO A 201 -5.39 1.38 30.99
N THR A 202 -5.42 2.54 31.64
CA THR A 202 -4.95 2.66 33.01
C THR A 202 -5.74 1.66 33.84
N ALA A 203 -5.04 0.68 34.40
CA ALA A 203 -5.62 -0.22 35.39
C ALA A 203 -6.23 0.63 36.51
N PRO A 204 -7.54 0.54 36.81
CA PRO A 204 -8.08 1.15 38.01
C PRO A 204 -7.45 0.44 39.20
N SER A 205 -6.91 1.24 40.12
CA SER A 205 -6.40 0.81 41.41
C SER A 205 -7.42 -0.05 42.14
N SER A 206 -6.96 -1.19 42.64
CA SER A 206 -7.66 -2.10 43.55
C SER A 206 -8.33 -1.34 44.70
N ASP A 207 -9.64 -1.47 44.78
CA ASP A 207 -10.38 -1.26 46.02
C ASP A 207 -11.41 -2.38 46.19
N ASP A 208 -11.46 -2.91 47.40
CA ASP A 208 -12.05 -4.18 47.82
C ASP A 208 -13.55 -4.29 47.47
N ARG A 209 -13.92 -5.37 46.77
CA ARG A 209 -15.22 -6.04 46.96
C ARG A 209 -15.19 -7.46 46.40
N GLU A 210 -15.13 -8.42 47.32
CA GLU A 210 -15.47 -9.82 47.06
C GLU A 210 -16.87 -9.94 46.44
N ILE A 211 -16.97 -10.51 45.24
CA ILE A 211 -18.18 -11.14 44.72
C ILE A 211 -17.81 -12.53 44.17
N PRO A 212 -18.60 -13.59 44.45
CA PRO A 212 -18.15 -14.97 44.31
C PRO A 212 -18.01 -15.45 42.86
N THR A 213 -16.96 -16.23 42.63
CA THR A 213 -16.57 -16.90 41.39
C THR A 213 -17.58 -17.97 40.95
N GLN A 214 -18.08 -17.83 39.72
CA GLN A 214 -18.44 -18.98 38.87
C GLN A 214 -17.46 -19.05 37.69
N PRO A 215 -16.99 -20.25 37.32
CA PRO A 215 -15.92 -20.40 36.34
C PRO A 215 -16.49 -20.37 34.91
N THR A 216 -16.07 -19.37 34.13
CA THR A 216 -15.97 -19.51 32.68
C THR A 216 -14.48 -19.57 32.36
N GLU A 217 -14.02 -20.74 31.96
CA GLU A 217 -12.68 -20.96 31.41
C GLU A 217 -12.53 -20.16 30.11
N ASP A 218 -12.18 -18.87 30.21
CA ASP A 218 -11.35 -18.22 29.21
C ASP A 218 -9.91 -18.64 29.53
N ARG A 219 -9.50 -19.82 29.03
CA ARG A 219 -8.08 -20.11 28.91
C ARG A 219 -7.57 -19.28 27.74
N ASP A 220 -6.88 -18.19 28.05
CA ASP A 220 -6.10 -17.41 27.09
C ASP A 220 -4.95 -18.31 26.60
N TRP A 221 -5.19 -19.03 25.51
CA TRP A 221 -4.21 -19.93 24.88
C TRP A 221 -2.98 -19.19 24.34
N ARG A 222 -2.96 -17.84 24.38
CA ARG A 222 -1.89 -16.98 23.88
C ARG A 222 -0.68 -16.89 24.80
N ASP A 223 -0.87 -17.11 26.10
CA ASP A 223 0.22 -17.07 27.09
C ASP A 223 1.08 -18.36 27.06
N GLU A 224 0.66 -19.39 26.33
CA GLU A 224 1.30 -20.72 26.31
C GLU A 224 2.19 -20.96 25.06
N ILE A 225 2.26 -20.00 24.13
CA ILE A 225 2.88 -20.20 22.80
C ILE A 225 3.89 -19.09 22.43
N GLU A 226 4.76 -18.71 23.36
CA GLU A 226 5.89 -17.83 23.06
C GLU A 226 6.96 -18.55 22.21
N LEU A 227 7.59 -17.83 21.28
CA LEU A 227 8.77 -18.35 20.57
C LEU A 227 9.98 -18.31 21.49
N THR A 228 10.78 -19.38 21.47
CA THR A 228 12.09 -19.34 22.15
C THR A 228 13.04 -18.38 21.44
N ASP A 229 14.01 -17.80 22.16
CA ASP A 229 15.04 -16.92 21.59
C ASP A 229 15.79 -17.59 20.41
N ALA A 230 16.04 -18.91 20.52
CA ALA A 230 16.68 -19.69 19.48
C ALA A 230 15.79 -19.79 18.22
N GLN A 231 14.51 -20.10 18.38
CA GLN A 231 13.55 -20.14 17.26
C GLN A 231 13.39 -18.76 16.62
N ALA A 232 13.32 -17.69 17.41
CA ALA A 232 13.20 -16.32 16.91
C ALA A 232 14.42 -15.92 16.05
N GLN A 233 15.63 -16.26 16.50
CA GLN A 233 16.87 -15.98 15.76
C GLN A 233 16.97 -16.78 14.45
N GLU A 234 16.53 -18.04 14.46
CA GLU A 234 16.51 -18.90 13.28
C GLU A 234 15.49 -18.41 12.25
N ILE A 235 14.28 -18.07 12.69
CA ILE A 235 13.24 -17.49 11.82
C ILE A 235 13.71 -16.14 11.24
N ALA A 236 14.39 -15.30 12.02
CA ALA A 236 14.95 -14.04 11.51
C ALA A 236 15.97 -14.28 10.39
N THR A 237 16.77 -15.34 10.48
CA THR A 237 17.74 -15.73 9.45
C THR A 237 17.05 -16.22 8.18
N ILE A 238 16.05 -17.08 8.33
CA ILE A 238 15.20 -17.56 7.22
C ILE A 238 14.60 -16.35 6.49
N ARG A 239 13.98 -15.43 7.23
CA ARG A 239 13.36 -14.22 6.68
C ARG A 239 14.33 -13.35 5.88
N GLN A 240 15.53 -13.09 6.40
CA GLN A 240 16.52 -12.26 5.70
C GLN A 240 16.88 -12.85 4.32
N ARG A 241 16.99 -14.19 4.23
CA ARG A 241 17.24 -14.89 2.98
C ARG A 241 16.11 -14.67 1.97
N TYR A 242 14.86 -14.92 2.37
CA TYR A 242 13.70 -14.77 1.50
C TYR A 242 13.42 -13.31 1.11
N LEU A 243 13.74 -12.33 1.97
CA LEU A 243 13.64 -10.91 1.64
C LEU A 243 14.59 -10.50 0.51
N ALA A 244 15.84 -10.95 0.58
CA ALA A 244 16.82 -10.69 -0.48
C ALA A 244 16.39 -11.32 -1.82
N GLU A 245 15.92 -12.56 -1.78
CA GLU A 245 15.50 -13.29 -2.98
C GLU A 245 14.21 -12.74 -3.59
N ASN A 246 13.24 -12.34 -2.76
CA ASN A 246 12.02 -11.67 -3.21
C ASN A 246 12.36 -10.33 -3.88
N GLY A 247 13.28 -9.54 -3.30
CA GLY A 247 13.77 -8.31 -3.92
C GLY A 247 14.40 -8.57 -5.30
N ARG A 248 15.16 -9.65 -5.45
CA ARG A 248 15.76 -10.07 -6.74
C ARG A 248 14.68 -10.43 -7.77
N LEU A 249 13.71 -11.28 -7.41
CA LEU A 249 12.61 -11.68 -8.30
C LEU A 249 11.71 -10.50 -8.68
N GLN A 250 11.43 -9.60 -7.75
CA GLN A 250 10.66 -8.39 -8.03
C GLN A 250 11.37 -7.50 -9.06
N GLY A 251 12.68 -7.28 -8.92
CA GLY A 251 13.48 -6.55 -9.92
C GLY A 251 13.48 -7.21 -11.30
N GLN A 252 13.51 -8.56 -11.35
CA GLN A 252 13.38 -9.31 -12.60
C GLN A 252 12.00 -9.16 -13.23
N LEU A 253 10.93 -9.24 -12.43
CA LEU A 253 9.56 -9.09 -12.88
C LEU A 253 9.31 -7.69 -13.46
N GLU A 254 9.82 -6.65 -12.82
CA GLU A 254 9.77 -5.28 -13.34
C GLU A 254 10.47 -5.15 -14.69
N THR A 255 11.67 -5.73 -14.80
CA THR A 255 12.44 -5.73 -16.05
C THR A 255 11.70 -6.48 -17.15
N ALA A 256 11.20 -7.69 -16.87
CA ALA A 256 10.46 -8.49 -17.82
C ALA A 256 9.15 -7.81 -18.29
N ARG A 257 8.49 -7.04 -17.41
CA ARG A 257 7.31 -6.24 -17.76
C ARG A 257 7.66 -5.08 -18.70
N ARG A 258 8.77 -4.36 -18.46
CA ARG A 258 9.24 -3.30 -19.38
C ARG A 258 9.53 -3.87 -20.76
N GLU A 259 10.26 -4.97 -20.84
CA GLU A 259 10.57 -5.64 -22.10
C GLU A 259 9.31 -6.13 -22.82
N LEU A 260 8.31 -6.63 -22.10
CA LEU A 260 7.03 -7.02 -22.69
C LEU A 260 6.33 -5.82 -23.32
N GLN A 261 6.31 -4.69 -22.62
CA GLN A 261 5.71 -3.45 -23.10
C GLN A 261 6.43 -2.93 -24.34
N GLU A 262 7.76 -2.87 -24.33
CA GLU A 262 8.57 -2.46 -25.48
C GLU A 262 8.33 -3.35 -26.70
N ARG A 263 8.32 -4.67 -26.51
CA ARG A 263 8.06 -5.63 -27.60
C ARG A 263 6.64 -5.51 -28.15
N THR A 264 5.67 -5.19 -27.31
CA THR A 264 4.26 -5.03 -27.73
C THR A 264 4.05 -3.75 -28.54
N LEU A 265 4.77 -2.67 -28.20
CA LEU A 265 4.67 -1.39 -28.90
C LEU A 265 5.56 -1.29 -30.14
N GLY A 266 6.64 -2.08 -30.17
CA GLY A 266 7.57 -2.14 -31.29
C GLY A 266 7.10 -3.07 -32.42
N ASN A 267 8.06 -3.43 -33.26
CA ASN A 267 7.91 -4.32 -34.42
C ASN A 267 8.24 -5.79 -34.10
N ALA A 268 8.16 -6.20 -32.83
CA ALA A 268 8.41 -7.59 -32.45
C ALA A 268 7.30 -8.51 -32.96
N SER A 269 7.67 -9.75 -33.34
CA SER A 269 6.68 -10.74 -33.77
C SER A 269 5.77 -11.20 -32.63
N ASN A 270 4.54 -11.61 -32.97
CA ASN A 270 3.59 -12.17 -32.01
C ASN A 270 4.16 -13.33 -31.17
N ARG A 271 5.09 -14.13 -31.74
CA ARG A 271 5.76 -15.21 -31.00
C ARG A 271 6.68 -14.67 -29.90
N GLN A 272 7.42 -13.59 -30.17
CA GLN A 272 8.31 -12.95 -29.20
C GLN A 272 7.52 -12.30 -28.07
N VAL A 273 6.41 -11.62 -28.38
CA VAL A 273 5.53 -11.02 -27.37
C VAL A 273 4.94 -12.10 -26.45
N ARG A 274 4.42 -13.20 -27.02
CA ARG A 274 3.88 -14.33 -26.22
C ARG A 274 4.95 -14.98 -25.35
N ARG A 275 6.17 -15.16 -25.87
CA ARG A 275 7.29 -15.70 -25.07
C ARG A 275 7.62 -14.79 -23.89
N GLN A 276 7.68 -13.48 -24.10
CA GLN A 276 7.96 -12.52 -23.03
C GLN A 276 6.82 -12.49 -22.00
N ARG A 277 5.56 -12.58 -22.44
CA ARG A 277 4.41 -12.70 -21.54
C ARG A 277 4.55 -13.92 -20.62
N LYS A 278 4.99 -15.05 -21.16
CA LYS A 278 5.24 -16.27 -20.38
C LYS A 278 6.33 -16.07 -19.33
N VAL A 279 7.40 -15.32 -19.63
CA VAL A 279 8.42 -14.97 -18.62
C VAL A 279 7.83 -14.17 -17.46
N VAL A 280 6.95 -13.21 -17.74
CA VAL A 280 6.26 -12.41 -16.71
C VAL A 280 5.30 -13.27 -15.88
N GLU A 281 4.65 -14.26 -16.49
CA GLU A 281 3.79 -15.21 -15.77
C GLU A 281 4.60 -16.10 -14.84
N ASN A 282 5.67 -16.72 -15.33
CA ASN A 282 6.55 -17.56 -14.52
C ASN A 282 7.16 -16.79 -13.34
N LEU A 283 7.64 -15.56 -13.54
CA LEU A 283 8.20 -14.76 -12.44
C LEU A 283 7.17 -14.40 -11.35
N ARG A 284 5.88 -14.33 -11.70
CA ARG A 284 4.82 -14.13 -10.70
C ARG A 284 4.55 -15.40 -9.90
N GLU A 285 4.61 -16.54 -10.57
CA GLU A 285 4.53 -17.87 -9.95
C GLU A 285 5.72 -18.06 -9.00
N ASP A 286 6.95 -17.82 -9.45
CA ASP A 286 8.17 -17.92 -8.64
C ASP A 286 8.11 -17.07 -7.36
N ILE A 287 7.56 -15.85 -7.43
CA ILE A 287 7.39 -14.99 -6.23
C ILE A 287 6.34 -15.56 -5.27
N SER A 288 5.29 -16.16 -5.82
CA SER A 288 4.22 -16.78 -5.02
C SER A 288 4.72 -18.04 -4.33
N ASP A 289 5.48 -18.86 -5.05
CA ASP A 289 6.12 -20.08 -4.56
C ASP A 289 7.17 -19.73 -3.50
N LEU A 290 8.04 -18.75 -3.76
CA LEU A 290 9.02 -18.26 -2.79
C LEU A 290 8.37 -17.82 -1.47
N ARG A 291 7.20 -17.17 -1.54
CA ARG A 291 6.43 -16.78 -0.34
C ARG A 291 5.91 -17.99 0.41
N PHE A 292 5.42 -19.00 -0.30
CA PHE A 292 4.99 -20.26 0.30
C PHE A 292 6.14 -21.04 0.93
N ASP A 293 7.29 -21.12 0.27
CA ASP A 293 8.49 -21.77 0.77
C ASP A 293 8.99 -21.11 2.06
N SER A 294 8.97 -19.78 2.12
CA SER A 294 9.30 -19.04 3.35
C SER A 294 8.40 -19.43 4.53
N ILE A 295 7.12 -19.68 4.27
CA ILE A 295 6.15 -20.10 5.28
C ILE A 295 6.45 -21.55 5.71
N MET A 296 6.79 -22.43 4.76
CA MET A 296 7.12 -23.83 5.04
C MET A 296 8.41 -23.97 5.85
N GLU A 297 9.47 -23.20 5.53
CA GLU A 297 10.74 -23.24 6.27
C GLU A 297 10.57 -22.69 7.70
N ILE A 298 9.74 -21.66 7.88
CA ILE A 298 9.38 -21.17 9.22
C ILE A 298 8.59 -22.23 10.00
N ARG A 299 7.62 -22.89 9.36
CA ARG A 299 6.84 -23.97 9.98
C ARG A 299 7.75 -25.07 10.53
N GLU A 300 8.86 -25.40 9.86
CA GLU A 300 9.81 -26.42 10.32
C GLU A 300 10.48 -26.08 11.67
N VAL A 301 10.70 -24.80 11.96
CA VAL A 301 11.30 -24.31 13.21
C VAL A 301 10.32 -24.37 14.40
N LEU A 302 9.01 -24.38 14.11
CA LEU A 302 7.95 -24.32 15.12
C LEU A 302 7.64 -25.71 15.73
N SER A 303 7.20 -25.73 17.00
CA SER A 303 6.63 -26.90 17.68
C SER A 303 5.27 -27.30 17.08
N LEU A 304 4.77 -28.50 17.39
CA LEU A 304 3.46 -28.96 16.89
C LEU A 304 2.31 -28.02 17.31
N GLU A 305 2.37 -27.50 18.53
CA GLU A 305 1.40 -26.55 19.07
C GLU A 305 1.51 -25.18 18.40
N GLN A 306 2.74 -24.66 18.26
CA GLN A 306 3.03 -23.43 17.51
C GLN A 306 2.60 -23.52 16.03
N ARG A 307 2.75 -24.69 15.39
CA ARG A 307 2.30 -24.95 14.02
C ARG A 307 0.78 -24.96 13.89
N THR A 308 0.07 -25.38 14.93
CA THR A 308 -1.40 -25.40 14.95
C THR A 308 -1.91 -23.96 15.06
N ALA A 309 -1.33 -23.15 15.94
CA ALA A 309 -1.58 -21.71 16.00
C ALA A 309 -1.19 -20.98 14.70
N PHE A 310 -0.06 -21.34 14.08
CA PHE A 310 0.36 -20.84 12.77
C PHE A 310 -0.66 -21.20 11.68
N ALA A 311 -1.13 -22.45 11.65
CA ALA A 311 -2.11 -22.93 10.67
C ALA A 311 -3.46 -22.22 10.81
N GLU A 312 -3.93 -21.95 12.04
CA GLU A 312 -5.14 -21.17 12.28
C GLU A 312 -4.98 -19.71 11.80
N LEU A 313 -3.80 -19.11 11.98
CA LEU A 313 -3.50 -17.78 11.42
C LEU A 313 -3.51 -17.80 9.88
N MET A 314 -2.98 -18.86 9.28
CA MET A 314 -2.95 -19.06 7.83
C MET A 314 -4.34 -19.36 7.23
N ASP A 315 -5.22 -20.05 7.96
CA ASP A 315 -6.60 -20.40 7.55
C ASP A 315 -7.55 -19.20 7.69
N LEU A 316 -7.30 -18.30 8.66
CA LEU A 316 -8.07 -17.06 8.86
C LEU A 316 -7.92 -16.01 7.75
N GLN A 317 -7.00 -16.22 6.81
CA GLN A 317 -6.71 -15.37 5.66
C GLN A 317 -6.44 -16.25 4.42
N GLU A 318 -7.39 -16.39 3.49
CA GLU A 318 -7.15 -16.93 2.12
C GLU A 318 -6.22 -16.02 1.26
N ARG A 319 -5.16 -15.46 1.85
CA ARG A 319 -4.03 -14.75 1.22
C ARG A 319 -2.77 -15.04 2.03
N THR A 320 -1.90 -15.91 1.51
CA THR A 320 -0.48 -16.12 1.88
C THR A 320 0.05 -15.24 3.04
N VAL A 321 -0.19 -15.50 4.32
CA VAL A 321 0.35 -14.65 5.42
C VAL A 321 1.88 -14.58 5.32
N GLY A 322 2.45 -13.37 5.32
CA GLY A 322 3.91 -13.23 5.33
C GLY A 322 4.47 -13.60 6.70
N ALA A 323 5.66 -14.20 6.74
CA ALA A 323 6.44 -14.53 7.94
C ALA A 323 6.40 -13.47 9.06
N ASP A 324 6.39 -12.20 8.65
CA ASP A 324 6.47 -11.02 9.51
C ASP A 324 5.20 -10.79 10.33
N GLU A 325 4.04 -11.11 9.74
CA GLU A 325 2.72 -10.96 10.37
C GLU A 325 2.50 -12.06 11.43
N PHE A 326 3.02 -13.27 11.20
CA PHE A 326 3.01 -14.34 12.19
C PHE A 326 3.87 -14.01 13.43
N LEU A 327 5.13 -13.59 13.24
CA LEU A 327 6.01 -13.25 14.35
C LEU A 327 5.47 -12.08 15.20
N THR A 328 4.86 -11.08 14.57
CA THR A 328 4.26 -9.94 15.28
C THR A 328 3.08 -10.37 16.15
N THR A 329 2.46 -11.51 15.82
CA THR A 329 1.33 -12.08 16.56
C THR A 329 1.81 -13.00 17.69
N MET A 330 3.00 -13.61 17.57
CA MET A 330 3.53 -14.61 18.52
C MET A 330 4.61 -14.08 19.49
N LEU A 331 5.16 -12.89 19.24
CA LEU A 331 6.20 -12.25 20.07
C LEU A 331 5.62 -11.15 20.99
N ARG A 332 4.36 -11.25 21.37
CA ARG A 332 3.68 -10.24 22.20
C ARG A 332 3.32 -10.76 23.57
#